data_AF-A0A8J2JFI9-F1
#
_entry.id   AF-A0A8J2JFI9-F1
#
_cell.length_a   1.000
_cell.length_b   1.000
_cell.length_c   1.000
_cell.angle_alpha   90.00
_cell.angle_beta   90.00
_cell.angle_gamma   90.00
#
_symmetry.space_group_name_H-M   'P 1'
#
loop_
_entity.id
_entity.type
_entity.pdbx_description
1 polymer ?
#
loop_
_entity_poly.entity_id
_entity_poly.type
_entity_poly.pdbx_seq_one_letter_code
_entity_poly.pdbx_strand_id
1 'polypeptide(L)' 'LADLHASPRKVCSHKFYPIHEAAKHGSSRSLGALLTMGAGNDCPREEMILFYDAEGNAPLHSAVHGGDSQVTII' A
#
# COMPACT_ATOMS: atom_id res chain seq x y z
N LEU A 1 2.93 17.64 5.17
CA LEU A 1 2.59 16.24 4.83
C LEU A 1 2.83 15.27 6.00
N ALA A 2 3.30 15.74 7.17
CA ALA A 2 3.65 14.89 8.32
C ALA A 2 2.52 14.72 9.37
N ASP A 3 1.31 15.25 9.12
CA ASP A 3 0.28 15.44 10.14
C ASP A 3 -0.92 14.48 10.06
N LEU A 4 -0.83 13.40 9.28
CA LEU A 4 -1.72 12.27 9.51
C LEU A 4 -0.91 11.24 10.29
N HIS A 5 -1.38 10.90 11.49
CA HIS A 5 -1.05 9.68 12.25
C HIS A 5 -1.42 8.40 11.46
N ALA A 6 -1.15 8.38 10.15
CA ALA A 6 -1.41 7.29 9.24
C ALA A 6 -0.28 6.29 9.42
N SER A 7 -0.53 5.27 10.24
CA SER A 7 0.39 4.15 10.35
C SER A 7 0.22 3.24 9.12
N PRO A 8 1.29 2.89 8.39
CA PRO A 8 1.22 2.01 7.23
C PRO A 8 0.68 0.63 7.60
N ARG A 9 0.84 0.20 8.86
CA ARG A 9 0.39 -1.06 9.44
C ARG A 9 -1.09 -1.07 9.85
N LYS A 10 -1.77 0.07 9.82
CA LYS A 10 -3.17 0.16 10.27
C LYS A 10 -4.10 -0.07 9.09
N VAL A 11 -4.87 -1.15 9.15
CA VAL A 11 -5.87 -1.46 8.15
C VAL A 11 -7.11 -0.57 8.26
N CYS A 12 -7.78 -0.33 7.14
CA CYS A 12 -9.06 0.35 7.09
C CYS A 12 -10.20 -0.58 7.58
N SER A 13 -11.44 -0.07 7.62
CA SER A 13 -12.63 -0.84 8.03
C SER A 13 -12.88 -2.13 7.23
N HIS A 14 -12.34 -2.21 6.01
CA HIS A 14 -12.39 -3.39 5.14
C HIS A 14 -11.12 -4.24 5.18
N LYS A 15 -10.26 -4.06 6.20
CA LYS A 15 -9.00 -4.79 6.37
C LYS A 15 -7.98 -4.59 5.22
N PHE A 16 -8.16 -3.58 4.39
CA PHE A 16 -7.15 -3.17 3.42
C PHE A 16 -6.11 -2.26 4.07
N TYR A 17 -4.84 -2.48 3.74
CA TYR A 17 -3.81 -1.53 4.11
C TYR A 17 -3.84 -0.33 3.17
N PRO A 18 -3.32 0.84 3.59
CA PRO A 18 -3.21 2.02 2.73
C PRO A 18 -2.52 1.72 1.38
N ILE A 19 -1.56 0.78 1.39
CA ILE A 19 -0.85 0.35 0.18
C ILE A 19 -1.73 -0.44 -0.79
N HIS A 20 -2.70 -1.24 -0.33
CA HIS A 20 -3.67 -1.93 -1.19
C HIS A 20 -4.57 -0.94 -1.90
N GLU A 21 -5.08 0.07 -1.19
CA GLU A 21 -5.91 1.12 -1.78
C GLU A 21 -5.10 1.95 -2.79
N ALA A 22 -3.86 2.30 -2.48
CA ALA A 22 -3.01 3.01 -3.43
C ALA A 22 -2.68 2.17 -4.68
N ALA A 23 -2.45 0.86 -4.50
CA ALA A 23 -2.22 -0.08 -5.59
C ALA A 23 -3.46 -0.24 -6.48
N LYS A 24 -4.64 -0.45 -5.87
CA LYS A 24 -5.93 -0.56 -6.56
C LYS A 24 -6.26 0.65 -7.43
N HIS A 25 -5.84 1.85 -7.03
CA HIS A 25 -6.10 3.07 -7.79
C HIS A 25 -4.97 3.46 -8.76
N GLY A 26 -3.96 2.60 -8.95
CA GLY A 26 -2.94 2.80 -9.99
C GLY A 26 -1.94 3.93 -9.73
N SER A 27 -2.03 4.61 -8.59
CA SER A 27 -1.25 5.83 -8.37
C SER A 27 0.18 5.49 -7.92
N SER A 28 1.10 5.43 -8.88
CA SER A 28 2.53 5.27 -8.65
C SER A 28 3.09 6.34 -7.69
N ARG A 29 2.59 7.58 -7.78
CA ARG A 29 2.94 8.68 -6.85
C ARG A 29 2.45 8.41 -5.43
N SER A 30 1.22 7.93 -5.27
CA SER A 30 0.66 7.63 -3.94
C SER A 30 1.38 6.44 -3.30
N LEU A 31 1.70 5.41 -4.10
CA LEU A 31 2.51 4.27 -3.66
C LEU A 31 3.90 4.71 -3.20
N GLY A 32 4.60 5.53 -4.00
CA GLY A 32 5.91 6.06 -3.62
C GLY A 32 5.86 6.85 -2.31
N ALA A 33 4.86 7.72 -2.15
CA ALA A 33 4.68 8.49 -0.92
C ALA A 33 4.39 7.60 0.30
N LEU A 34 3.58 6.55 0.14
CA LEU A 34 3.30 5.59 1.21
C LEU A 34 4.52 4.76 1.59
N LEU A 35 5.31 4.30 0.62
CA LEU A 35 6.54 3.55 0.87
C LEU A 35 7.59 4.41 1.59
N THR A 36 7.76 5.67 1.17
CA THR A 36 8.64 6.62 1.86
C THR A 36 8.14 6.93 3.26
N MET A 37 6.83 7.09 3.45
CA MET A 37 6.23 7.30 4.77
C MET A 37 6.40 6.07 5.68
N GLY A 38 6.24 4.85 5.15
CA GLY A 38 6.44 3.63 5.91
C GLY A 38 7.88 3.42 6.34
N ALA A 39 8.83 3.71 5.44
CA ALA A 39 10.25 3.67 5.76
C ALA A 39 10.62 4.63 6.92
N GLY A 40 9.94 5.78 7.01
CA GLY A 40 10.08 6.71 8.15
C GLY A 40 9.38 6.28 9.44
N ASN A 41 8.56 5.22 9.41
CA ASN A 41 7.78 4.69 10.54
C ASN A 41 8.17 3.24 10.90
N ASP A 42 9.44 2.86 10.76
CA ASP A 42 9.94 1.50 11.04
C ASP A 42 9.15 0.39 10.30
N CYS A 43 8.72 0.69 9.07
CA CYS A 43 8.03 -0.27 8.21
C CYS A 43 8.71 -0.27 6.84
N PRO A 44 9.71 -1.13 6.64
CA PRO A 44 10.45 -1.16 5.39
C PRO A 44 9.55 -1.59 4.24
N ARG A 45 9.95 -1.19 3.03
CA ARG A 45 9.19 -1.49 1.80
C ARG A 45 8.91 -2.98 1.66
N GLU A 46 9.89 -3.81 1.95
CA GLU A 46 9.79 -5.28 1.87
C GLU A 46 8.68 -5.85 2.78
N GLU A 47 8.41 -5.19 3.91
CA GLU A 47 7.31 -5.59 4.79
C GLU A 47 5.96 -5.13 4.24
N MET A 48 5.90 -3.90 3.72
CA MET A 48 4.66 -3.32 3.17
C MET A 48 4.14 -4.08 1.94
N ILE A 49 5.05 -4.60 1.09
CA ILE A 49 4.66 -5.41 -0.07
C ILE A 49 4.13 -6.80 0.30
N LEU A 50 4.42 -7.26 1.53
CA LEU A 50 3.95 -8.52 2.09
C LEU A 50 2.69 -8.36 2.95
N PHE A 51 2.08 -7.17 2.97
CA PHE A 51 0.80 -7.00 3.64
C PHE A 51 -0.30 -7.76 2.91
N TYR A 52 -0.86 -8.76 3.58
CA TYR A 52 -2.02 -9.49 3.10
C TYR A 52 -3.29 -8.85 3.62
N ASP A 53 -4.24 -8.59 2.74
CA ASP A 53 -5.57 -8.14 3.14
C ASP A 53 -6.42 -9.31 3.69
N ALA A 54 -7.70 -9.06 3.95
CA ALA A 54 -8.64 -10.07 4.45
C ALA A 54 -8.84 -11.28 3.52
N GLU A 55 -8.59 -11.10 2.23
CA GLU A 55 -8.76 -12.12 1.20
C GLU A 55 -7.44 -12.88 0.95
N GLY A 56 -6.37 -12.51 1.65
CA GLY A 56 -5.03 -13.08 1.44
C GLY A 56 -4.31 -12.47 0.24
N ASN A 57 -4.78 -11.34 -0.27
CA ASN A 57 -4.18 -10.68 -1.43
C ASN A 57 -3.06 -9.74 -0.97
N ALA A 58 -1.91 -9.85 -1.62
CA ALA A 58 -0.86 -8.84 -1.55
C ALA A 58 -1.27 -7.56 -2.29
N PRO A 59 -0.66 -6.39 -2.02
CA PRO A 59 -1.04 -5.13 -2.65
C PRO A 59 -0.94 -5.17 -4.18
N LEU A 60 -0.02 -5.98 -4.71
CA LEU A 60 0.13 -6.22 -6.16
C LEU A 60 -1.13 -6.86 -6.79
N HIS A 61 -1.81 -7.76 -6.08
CA HIS A 61 -3.06 -8.34 -6.58
C HIS A 61 -4.15 -7.26 -6.71
N SER A 62 -4.19 -6.31 -5.78
CA SER A 62 -5.13 -5.18 -5.84
C SER A 62 -4.85 -4.25 -7.03
N ALA A 63 -3.58 -4.04 -7.40
CA ALA A 63 -3.22 -3.26 -8.60
C ALA A 63 -3.77 -3.86 -9.90
N VAL A 64 -3.74 -5.19 -10.02
CA VAL A 64 -4.28 -5.90 -11.19
C VAL A 64 -5.79 -5.74 -11.28
N HIS A 65 -6.50 -5.81 -10.15
CA HIS A 65 -7.95 -5.54 -10.11
C HIS A 65 -8.30 -4.09 -10.46
N GLY A 66 -7.40 -3.15 -10.19
CA GLY A 66 -7.55 -1.73 -10.52
C GLY A 66 -7.45 -1.41 -12.02
N GLY A 67 -6.97 -2.35 -12.83
CA GLY A 67 -6.76 -2.14 -14.27
C GLY A 67 -5.49 -1.34 -14.60
N ASP A 68 -4.69 -0.97 -13.60
CA ASP A 68 -3.45 -0.22 -13.80
C ASP A 68 -2.23 -1.14 -13.75
N SER A 69 -1.88 -1.65 -14.92
CA SER A 69 -0.72 -2.54 -15.11
C SER A 69 0.63 -1.83 -14.92
N GLN A 70 0.64 -0.51 -14.76
CA GLN A 70 1.88 0.27 -14.60
C GLN A 70 2.35 0.35 -13.14
N VAL A 71 1.54 -0.11 -12.17
CA VAL A 71 1.95 -0.27 -10.77
C VAL A 71 2.88 -1.48 -10.65
N THR A 72 4.13 -1.23 -10.96
CA THR A 72 5.24 -2.18 -10.85
C THR A 72 5.88 -1.98 -9.48
N ILE A 73 5.41 -2.72 -8.48
CA ILE A 73 5.98 -2.72 -7.12
C ILE A 73 7.17 -3.70 -7.10
N ILE A 74 8.27 -3.33 -7.76
CA ILE A 74 9.61 -3.97 -7.62
C ILE A 74 10.62 -2.94 -7.13
#